data_AF-A0A1C4ZP81-F1
#
_entry.id   AF-A0A1C4ZP81-F1
#
_cell.length_a   1.000
_cell.length_b   1.000
_cell.length_c   1.000
_cell.angle_alpha   90.00
_cell.angle_beta   90.00
_cell.angle_gamma   90.00
#
_symmetry.space_group_name_H-M   'P 1'
#
loop_
_entity.id
_entity.type
_entity.pdbx_description
1 polymer ?
#
loop_
_entity_poly.entity_id
_entity_poly.type
_entity_poly.pdbx_seq_one_letter_code
_entity_poly.pdbx_strand_id
1 'polypeptide(L)'
;MVCLPDFCPRTGDSIPADEAGPPPDDPGIRHSAETGPPLPALASDTMRVPNNRVATRSAAVAARTTLTTLTAAVGTAGLAAAHANPGLLAEVDQHAAGVRDSLHGDRRPLTVAALAGYAEGLREAAAEHGWTPPAEPVDWSEPDWTLTRLLAVCLLVRGLDPRHLA
;
A
#
# COMPACT_ATOMS: atom_id res chain seq x y z
N MET A 1 -10.67 -4.90 0.94
CA MET A 1 -10.73 -5.55 2.25
C MET A 1 -9.55 -6.50 2.35
N VAL A 2 -8.37 -5.98 2.71
CA VAL A 2 -7.22 -6.82 3.02
C VAL A 2 -7.40 -7.20 4.48
N CYS A 3 -7.77 -8.44 4.76
CA CYS A 3 -7.63 -8.96 6.12
C CYS A 3 -6.12 -8.91 6.42
N LEU A 4 -5.70 -8.08 7.38
CA LEU A 4 -4.45 -8.29 8.09
C LEU A 4 -4.73 -9.36 9.15
N PRO A 5 -4.41 -10.65 8.96
CA PRO A 5 -4.20 -11.52 10.09
C PRO A 5 -2.85 -11.10 10.71
N ASP A 6 -2.79 -11.05 12.04
CA ASP A 6 -1.60 -10.73 12.84
C ASP A 6 -1.24 -9.23 12.96
N PHE A 7 -2.22 -8.39 13.31
CA PHE A 7 -1.95 -7.57 14.49
C PHE A 7 -1.86 -8.58 15.63
N CYS A 8 -0.71 -8.75 16.27
CA CYS A 8 -0.55 -9.72 17.35
C CYS A 8 -0.80 -8.99 18.68
N PRO A 9 -2.06 -8.82 19.14
CA PRO A 9 -2.30 -8.36 20.49
C PRO A 9 -1.81 -9.45 21.45
N ARG A 10 -1.10 -9.03 22.49
CA ARG A 10 -0.82 -9.89 23.65
C ARG A 10 -2.18 -10.46 24.13
N THR A 11 -2.30 -11.78 24.04
CA THR A 11 -3.49 -12.63 24.22
C THR A 11 -4.46 -12.21 25.33
N GLY A 12 -5.77 -12.16 24.99
CA GLY A 12 -6.85 -12.39 25.95
C GLY A 12 -8.13 -11.59 25.73
N ASP A 13 -8.94 -11.93 24.72
CA ASP A 13 -10.38 -12.19 24.91
C ASP A 13 -10.99 -12.82 23.66
N SER A 14 -11.96 -13.72 23.85
CA SER A 14 -12.59 -14.50 22.77
C SER A 14 -13.79 -13.76 22.17
N ILE A 15 -13.91 -13.71 20.84
CA ILE A 15 -15.12 -13.21 20.14
C ILE A 15 -15.89 -14.40 19.54
N PRO A 16 -17.18 -14.59 19.85
CA PRO A 16 -18.03 -15.58 19.20
C PRO A 16 -18.60 -15.08 17.86
N ALA A 17 -18.81 -16.03 16.95
CA ALA A 17 -19.38 -15.88 15.62
C ALA A 17 -20.92 -15.89 15.63
N ASP A 18 -21.54 -15.04 14.81
CA ASP A 18 -22.89 -15.14 14.20
C ASP A 18 -23.24 -13.79 13.54
N GLU A 19 -23.96 -13.62 12.43
CA GLU A 19 -24.75 -14.49 11.55
C GLU A 19 -24.79 -13.87 10.14
N ALA A 20 -24.87 -14.72 9.13
CA ALA A 20 -25.09 -14.35 7.73
C ALA A 20 -26.59 -14.34 7.41
N GLY A 21 -27.15 -13.17 7.11
CA GLY A 21 -28.51 -13.03 6.56
C GLY A 21 -28.53 -13.04 5.02
N PRO A 22 -29.49 -13.71 4.36
CA PRO A 22 -29.56 -13.79 2.89
C PRO A 22 -30.13 -12.51 2.25
N PRO A 23 -29.76 -12.19 0.99
CA PRO A 23 -30.25 -11.01 0.27
C PRO A 23 -31.66 -11.21 -0.32
N PRO A 24 -32.46 -10.13 -0.51
CA PRO A 24 -33.75 -10.20 -1.18
C PRO A 24 -33.67 -10.13 -2.71
N ASP A 25 -34.60 -10.81 -3.37
CA ASP A 25 -34.86 -10.84 -4.82
C ASP A 25 -35.48 -9.53 -5.35
N ASP A 26 -35.09 -9.10 -6.55
CA ASP A 26 -35.70 -7.98 -7.30
C ASP A 26 -36.17 -8.44 -8.70
N PRO A 27 -37.47 -8.35 -9.07
CA PRO A 27 -37.97 -8.71 -10.39
C PRO A 27 -38.03 -7.50 -11.35
N GLY A 28 -37.49 -7.69 -12.56
CA GLY A 28 -37.11 -6.61 -13.47
C GLY A 28 -38.19 -6.00 -14.37
N ILE A 29 -37.76 -5.18 -15.35
CA ILE A 29 -38.51 -4.80 -16.56
C ILE A 29 -37.55 -4.62 -17.76
N ARG A 30 -38.06 -4.94 -18.96
CA ARG A 30 -37.38 -5.10 -20.25
C ARG A 30 -37.64 -3.92 -21.22
N HIS A 31 -36.65 -3.66 -22.09
CA HIS A 31 -36.71 -3.27 -23.52
C HIS A 31 -37.34 -1.94 -23.99
N SER A 32 -36.59 -1.11 -24.74
CA SER A 32 -36.67 -1.04 -26.23
C SER A 32 -35.91 0.15 -26.88
N ALA A 33 -35.35 -0.16 -28.07
CA ALA A 33 -35.18 0.63 -29.31
C ALA A 33 -34.25 1.89 -29.32
N GLU A 34 -33.13 1.92 -30.07
CA GLU A 34 -32.97 2.07 -31.54
C GLU A 34 -33.38 3.50 -32.03
N THR A 35 -32.71 4.31 -32.87
CA THR A 35 -31.52 4.22 -33.74
C THR A 35 -31.27 5.62 -34.37
N GLY A 36 -30.01 5.99 -34.66
CA GLY A 36 -29.66 6.90 -35.79
C GLY A 36 -28.58 8.00 -35.56
N PRO A 37 -27.43 7.95 -36.27
CA PRO A 37 -26.47 9.07 -36.45
C PRO A 37 -26.34 9.48 -37.94
N PRO A 38 -25.37 10.31 -38.43
CA PRO A 38 -24.50 11.33 -37.79
C PRO A 38 -24.44 12.67 -38.59
N LEU A 39 -23.77 13.70 -38.04
CA LEU A 39 -22.97 14.65 -38.85
C LEU A 39 -21.66 15.01 -38.11
N PRO A 40 -20.50 15.05 -38.78
CA PRO A 40 -19.22 15.38 -38.17
C PRO A 40 -19.00 16.89 -38.19
N ALA A 41 -19.01 17.52 -37.01
CA ALA A 41 -18.37 18.81 -36.84
C ALA A 41 -16.85 18.58 -36.73
N LEU A 42 -16.10 19.22 -37.62
CA LEU A 42 -14.64 19.29 -37.59
C LEU A 42 -14.20 19.94 -36.27
N ALA A 43 -13.90 19.13 -35.27
CA ALA A 43 -13.19 19.57 -34.09
C ALA A 43 -11.70 19.58 -34.45
N SER A 44 -11.12 20.78 -34.42
CA SER A 44 -9.68 21.01 -34.32
C SER A 44 -9.06 19.97 -33.41
N ASP A 45 -8.07 19.25 -33.94
CA ASP A 45 -7.32 18.21 -33.24
C ASP A 45 -6.36 18.88 -32.25
N THR A 46 -6.92 19.53 -31.23
CA THR A 46 -6.18 19.97 -30.06
C THR A 46 -5.84 18.71 -29.30
N MET A 47 -4.54 18.39 -29.30
CA MET A 47 -3.86 17.34 -28.55
C MET A 47 -4.46 17.11 -27.14
N ARG A 48 -5.59 16.39 -27.07
CA ARG A 48 -6.20 15.96 -25.82
C ARG A 48 -5.45 14.71 -25.41
N VAL A 49 -4.42 14.89 -24.59
CA VAL A 49 -3.81 13.77 -23.88
C VAL A 49 -4.94 13.01 -23.18
N PRO A 50 -5.07 11.69 -23.40
CA PRO A 50 -6.16 10.95 -22.79
C PRO A 50 -5.99 10.99 -21.26
N ASN A 51 -7.08 11.33 -20.55
CA ASN A 51 -7.12 11.62 -19.11
C ASN A 51 -6.50 10.50 -18.25
N ASN A 52 -6.56 9.25 -18.73
CA ASN A 52 -5.96 8.10 -18.08
C ASN A 52 -4.43 8.22 -17.94
N ARG A 53 -3.70 8.78 -18.92
CA ARG A 53 -2.24 8.93 -18.86
C ARG A 53 -1.82 9.94 -17.80
N VAL A 54 -2.56 11.04 -17.67
CA VAL A 54 -2.31 12.06 -16.64
C VAL A 54 -2.57 11.46 -15.26
N ALA A 55 -3.69 10.75 -15.07
CA ALA A 55 -4.00 10.05 -13.82
C ALA A 55 -2.93 9.01 -13.44
N THR A 56 -2.48 8.18 -14.40
CA THR A 56 -1.41 7.20 -14.16
C THR A 56 -0.09 7.88 -13.78
N ARG A 57 0.27 8.99 -14.45
CA ARG A 57 1.49 9.74 -14.12
C ARG A 57 1.41 10.36 -12.72
N SER A 58 0.29 10.99 -12.38
CA SER A 58 0.07 11.57 -11.05
C SER A 58 0.12 10.51 -9.95
N ALA A 59 -0.47 9.33 -10.18
CA ALA A 59 -0.38 8.21 -9.24
C ALA A 59 1.06 7.70 -9.06
N ALA A 60 1.84 7.61 -10.14
CA ALA A 60 3.25 7.22 -10.04
C ALA A 60 4.09 8.27 -9.29
N VAL A 61 3.82 9.56 -9.49
CA VAL A 61 4.49 10.64 -8.73
C VAL A 61 4.11 10.57 -7.26
N ALA A 62 2.82 10.41 -6.94
CA ALA A 62 2.36 10.26 -5.56
C ALA A 62 3.04 9.08 -4.85
N ALA A 63 3.07 7.91 -5.49
CA ALA A 63 3.73 6.72 -4.93
C ALA A 63 5.21 6.96 -4.62
N ARG A 64 5.96 7.61 -5.52
CA ARG A 64 7.37 7.97 -5.29
C ARG A 64 7.51 8.96 -4.14
N THR A 65 6.64 9.97 -4.07
CA THR A 65 6.64 10.95 -2.98
C THR A 65 6.39 10.27 -1.64
N THR A 66 5.38 9.39 -1.54
CA THR A 66 5.09 8.60 -0.34
C THR A 66 6.31 7.84 0.16
N LEU A 67 6.99 7.11 -0.74
CA LEU A 67 8.15 6.31 -0.36
C LEU A 67 9.39 7.16 -0.04
N THR A 68 9.54 8.32 -0.68
CA THR A 68 10.60 9.29 -0.36
C THR A 68 10.39 9.86 1.04
N THR A 69 9.17 10.30 1.36
CA THR A 69 8.81 10.80 2.69
C THR A 69 9.00 9.72 3.75
N LEU A 70 8.58 8.48 3.47
CA LEU A 70 8.80 7.34 4.36
C LEU A 70 10.30 7.10 4.60
N THR A 71 11.11 7.10 3.54
CA THR A 71 12.57 6.88 3.64
C THR A 71 13.27 7.99 4.43
N ALA A 72 12.81 9.23 4.28
CA ALA A 72 13.30 10.36 5.08
C ALA A 72 12.94 10.21 6.57
N ALA A 73 11.68 9.89 6.87
CA ALA A 73 11.18 9.81 8.24
C ALA A 73 11.72 8.61 9.03
N VAL A 74 11.85 7.44 8.40
CA VAL A 74 12.25 6.20 9.12
C VAL A 74 13.41 5.47 8.48
N GLY A 75 13.51 5.48 7.15
CA GLY A 75 14.44 4.62 6.41
C GLY A 75 15.91 4.94 6.65
N THR A 76 16.28 6.23 6.70
CA THR A 76 17.69 6.63 6.81
C THR A 76 18.28 6.25 8.18
N ALA A 77 17.64 6.66 9.27
CA ALA A 77 18.10 6.35 10.63
C ALA A 77 17.89 4.87 10.97
N GLY A 78 16.73 4.30 10.62
CA GLY A 78 16.40 2.92 10.96
C GLY A 78 17.28 1.90 10.26
N LEU A 79 17.63 2.11 8.98
CA LEU A 79 18.52 1.17 8.29
C LEU A 79 19.97 1.30 8.78
N ALA A 80 20.40 2.48 9.22
CA ALA A 80 21.69 2.63 9.89
C ALA A 80 21.72 1.88 11.23
N ALA A 81 20.66 2.00 12.04
CA ALA A 81 20.51 1.25 13.29
C ALA A 81 20.47 -0.27 13.05
N ALA A 82 19.74 -0.73 12.04
CA ALA A 82 19.69 -2.15 11.66
C ALA A 82 21.07 -2.69 11.25
N HIS A 83 21.86 -1.95 10.46
CA HIS A 83 23.23 -2.38 10.13
C HIS A 83 24.15 -2.47 11.35
N ALA A 84 23.91 -1.65 12.39
CA ALA A 84 24.68 -1.70 13.64
C ALA A 84 24.21 -2.81 14.61
N ASN A 85 23.01 -3.34 14.43
CA ASN A 85 22.41 -4.36 15.28
C ASN A 85 21.89 -5.55 14.45
N PRO A 86 22.65 -6.66 14.36
CA PRO A 86 22.26 -7.83 13.58
C PRO A 86 20.91 -8.44 13.98
N GLY A 87 20.50 -8.32 15.25
CA GLY A 87 19.19 -8.77 15.71
C GLY A 87 18.06 -7.95 15.07
N LEU A 88 18.18 -6.63 15.07
CA LEU A 88 17.23 -5.75 14.39
C LEU A 88 17.23 -5.99 12.87
N LEU A 89 18.40 -6.20 12.25
CA LEU A 89 18.47 -6.51 10.82
C LEU A 89 17.69 -7.79 10.48
N ALA A 90 17.82 -8.84 11.30
CA ALA A 90 17.09 -10.07 11.11
C ALA A 90 15.57 -9.89 11.21
N GLU A 91 15.09 -9.08 12.17
CA GLU A 91 13.67 -8.74 12.29
C GLU A 91 13.17 -7.94 11.06
N VAL A 92 13.96 -6.97 10.58
CA VAL A 92 13.63 -6.20 9.37
C VAL A 92 13.57 -7.12 8.14
N ASP A 93 14.49 -8.08 8.00
CA ASP A 93 14.48 -9.05 6.89
C ASP A 93 13.26 -9.99 6.95
N GLN A 94 12.88 -10.45 8.14
CA GLN A 94 11.64 -11.24 8.34
C GLN A 94 10.40 -10.44 7.95
N HIS A 95 10.31 -9.19 8.40
CA HIS A 95 9.23 -8.29 7.99
C HIS A 95 9.23 -8.05 6.48
N ALA A 96 10.41 -7.89 5.86
CA ALA A 96 10.53 -7.70 4.42
C ALA A 96 10.06 -8.94 3.64
N ALA A 97 10.31 -10.15 4.15
CA ALA A 97 9.73 -11.38 3.60
C ALA A 97 8.20 -11.35 3.72
N GLY A 98 7.66 -11.05 4.91
CA GLY A 98 6.21 -10.97 5.11
C GLY A 98 5.51 -9.90 4.25
N VAL A 99 6.16 -8.78 3.96
CA VAL A 99 5.63 -7.76 3.04
C VAL A 99 5.58 -8.29 1.61
N ARG A 100 6.64 -8.99 1.16
CA ARG A 100 6.63 -9.65 -0.14
C ARG A 100 5.50 -10.66 -0.22
N ASP A 101 5.32 -11.51 0.79
CA ASP A 101 4.25 -12.51 0.81
C ASP A 101 2.85 -11.87 0.72
N SER A 102 2.64 -10.78 1.46
CA SER A 102 1.38 -10.01 1.43
C SER A 102 1.08 -9.44 0.03
N LEU A 103 2.11 -9.08 -0.73
CA LEU A 103 1.99 -8.47 -2.06
C LEU A 103 2.05 -9.49 -3.21
N HIS A 104 2.47 -10.73 -2.96
CA HIS A 104 2.66 -11.76 -4.00
C HIS A 104 1.37 -12.48 -4.40
N GLY A 105 0.19 -12.07 -3.91
CA GLY A 105 -1.11 -12.62 -4.33
C GLY A 105 -1.32 -12.67 -5.85
N ASP A 106 -0.69 -11.76 -6.60
CA ASP A 106 -0.81 -11.66 -8.06
C ASP A 106 0.39 -12.23 -8.86
N ARG A 107 1.42 -12.80 -8.21
CA ARG A 107 2.70 -13.25 -8.82
C ARG A 107 3.45 -12.19 -9.64
N ARG A 108 3.09 -10.91 -9.50
CA ARG A 108 3.72 -9.79 -10.22
C ARG A 108 5.00 -9.34 -9.51
N PRO A 109 5.98 -8.80 -10.25
CA PRO A 109 7.15 -8.15 -9.65
C PRO A 109 6.73 -7.06 -8.67
N LEU A 110 7.50 -6.90 -7.60
CA LEU A 110 7.32 -5.80 -6.64
C LEU A 110 7.52 -4.46 -7.34
N THR A 111 6.56 -3.54 -7.19
CA THR A 111 6.59 -2.21 -7.82
C THR A 111 6.57 -1.11 -6.77
N VAL A 112 7.02 0.09 -7.17
CA VAL A 112 6.92 1.33 -6.38
C VAL A 112 5.48 1.59 -5.94
N ALA A 113 4.51 1.44 -6.84
CA ALA A 113 3.10 1.65 -6.54
C ALA A 113 2.57 0.65 -5.50
N ALA A 114 2.94 -0.64 -5.61
CA ALA A 114 2.54 -1.66 -4.65
C ALA A 114 3.11 -1.40 -3.25
N LEU A 115 4.39 -1.02 -3.15
CA LEU A 115 5.01 -0.68 -1.87
C LEU A 115 4.46 0.60 -1.25
N ALA A 116 4.17 1.62 -2.05
CA ALA A 116 3.56 2.86 -1.57
C ALA A 116 2.15 2.60 -1.01
N GLY A 117 1.31 1.89 -1.76
CA GLY A 117 -0.03 1.50 -1.30
C GLY A 117 0.01 0.61 -0.06
N TYR A 118 0.98 -0.30 0.03
CA TYR A 118 1.18 -1.11 1.23
C TYR A 118 1.52 -0.26 2.45
N ALA A 119 2.46 0.68 2.32
CA ALA A 119 2.87 1.54 3.43
C ALA A 119 1.76 2.49 3.90
N GLU A 120 0.97 3.03 2.97
CA GLU A 120 -0.20 3.86 3.27
C GLU A 120 -1.27 3.04 3.99
N GLY A 121 -1.65 1.88 3.44
CA GLY A 121 -2.64 1.00 4.06
C GLY A 121 -2.21 0.47 5.43
N LEU A 122 -0.92 0.16 5.60
CA LEU A 122 -0.37 -0.23 6.91
C LEU A 122 -0.50 0.90 7.94
N ARG A 123 -0.19 2.15 7.55
CA ARG A 123 -0.32 3.31 8.44
C ARG A 123 -1.76 3.63 8.78
N GLU A 124 -2.66 3.56 7.80
CA GLU A 124 -4.09 3.78 8.00
C GLU A 124 -4.66 2.74 8.95
N ALA A 125 -4.43 1.46 8.69
CA ALA A 125 -4.86 0.37 9.57
C ALA A 125 -4.25 0.50 10.98
N ALA A 126 -2.97 0.84 11.10
CA ALA A 126 -2.34 1.02 12.40
C ALA A 126 -2.97 2.21 13.17
N ALA A 127 -3.24 3.32 12.49
CA ALA A 127 -3.87 4.50 13.08
C ALA A 127 -5.31 4.20 13.56
N GLU A 128 -6.08 3.42 12.79
CA GLU A 128 -7.41 2.93 13.22
C GLU A 128 -7.35 2.11 14.51
N HIS A 129 -6.22 1.45 14.77
CA HIS A 129 -5.96 0.67 15.99
C HIS A 129 -5.18 1.46 17.06
N GLY A 130 -5.10 2.79 16.93
CA GLY A 130 -4.52 3.68 17.93
C GLY A 130 -3.00 3.78 17.91
N TRP A 131 -2.33 3.25 16.88
CA TRP A 131 -0.89 3.48 16.71
C TRP A 131 -0.61 4.94 16.34
N THR A 132 0.39 5.51 17.01
CA THR A 132 0.92 6.84 16.69
C THR A 132 2.39 6.71 16.28
N PRO A 133 2.84 7.43 15.23
CA PRO A 133 4.25 7.44 14.87
C PRO A 133 5.11 7.92 16.07
N PRO A 134 6.27 7.28 16.32
CA PRO A 134 7.16 7.70 17.40
C PRO A 134 7.67 9.12 17.15
N ALA A 135 7.83 9.89 18.23
CA ALA A 135 8.47 11.19 18.17
C ALA A 135 9.96 11.05 17.83
N GLU A 136 10.53 12.07 17.16
CA GLU A 136 11.96 12.11 16.89
C GLU A 136 12.75 12.57 18.13
N PRO A 137 13.93 11.99 18.40
CA PRO A 137 14.56 10.88 17.69
C PRO A 137 13.93 9.52 18.06
N VAL A 138 13.76 8.66 17.05
CA VAL A 138 13.21 7.32 17.23
C VAL A 138 14.21 6.41 17.95
N ASP A 139 13.76 5.72 19.00
CA ASP A 139 14.52 4.65 19.64
C ASP A 139 14.40 3.34 18.83
N TRP A 140 15.54 2.85 18.35
CA TRP A 140 15.64 1.62 17.54
C TRP A 140 16.10 0.40 18.34
N SER A 141 16.23 0.51 19.67
CA SER A 141 16.58 -0.64 20.51
C SER A 141 15.45 -1.67 20.58
N GLU A 142 14.20 -1.20 20.63
CA GLU A 142 12.99 -2.01 20.70
C GLU A 142 11.87 -1.40 19.85
N PRO A 143 12.02 -1.30 18.51
CA PRO A 143 11.01 -0.71 17.65
C PRO A 143 9.75 -1.57 17.63
N ASP A 144 8.58 -0.92 17.64
CA ASP A 144 7.32 -1.64 17.52
C ASP A 144 7.18 -2.34 16.15
N TRP A 145 6.21 -3.25 16.06
CA TRP A 145 5.97 -4.04 14.86
C TRP A 145 5.66 -3.17 13.63
N THR A 146 4.87 -2.10 13.78
CA THR A 146 4.49 -1.20 12.68
C THR A 146 5.69 -0.44 12.17
N LEU A 147 6.50 0.12 13.07
CA LEU A 147 7.74 0.82 12.75
C LEU A 147 8.74 -0.11 12.05
N THR A 148 8.93 -1.32 12.58
CA THR A 148 9.79 -2.35 11.98
C THR A 148 9.31 -2.73 10.59
N ARG A 149 8.00 -2.83 10.39
CA ARG A 149 7.42 -3.16 9.08
C ARG A 149 7.52 -2.01 8.07
N LEU A 150 7.37 -0.77 8.51
CA LEU A 150 7.63 0.41 7.67
C LEU A 150 9.12 0.52 7.30
N LEU A 151 10.03 0.17 8.22
CA LEU A 151 11.46 0.09 7.93
C LEU A 151 11.77 -1.02 6.92
N ALA A 152 11.10 -2.17 7.01
CA ALA A 152 11.21 -3.24 6.02
C ALA A 152 10.75 -2.78 4.62
N VAL A 153 9.71 -1.96 4.51
CA VAL A 153 9.34 -1.33 3.22
C VAL A 153 10.49 -0.48 2.68
N CYS A 154 11.16 0.33 3.51
CA CYS A 154 12.34 1.10 3.08
C CYS A 154 13.48 0.20 2.57
N LEU A 155 13.72 -0.94 3.23
CA LEU A 155 14.70 -1.93 2.76
C LEU A 155 14.33 -2.47 1.36
N LEU A 156 13.05 -2.80 1.15
CA LEU A 156 12.55 -3.26 -0.15
C LEU A 156 12.68 -2.19 -1.24
N VAL A 157 12.37 -0.93 -0.93
CA VAL A 157 12.53 0.19 -1.87
C VAL A 157 13.97 0.33 -2.32
N ARG A 158 14.95 0.20 -1.43
CA ARG A 158 16.38 0.24 -1.80
C ARG A 158 16.80 -0.93 -2.70
N GLY A 159 16.11 -2.06 -2.60
CA GLY A 159 16.31 -3.23 -3.44
C GLY A 159 15.58 -3.17 -4.79
N LEU A 160 14.69 -2.19 -4.99
CA LEU A 160 14.07 -1.99 -6.30
C LEU A 160 15.12 -1.49 -7.29
N ASP A 161 15.13 -2.09 -8.47
CA ASP A 161 15.98 -1.62 -9.55
C ASP A 161 15.68 -0.15 -9.88
N PRO A 162 16.70 0.71 -10.06
CA PRO A 162 16.51 2.12 -10.43
C PRO A 162 15.62 2.34 -11.65
N ARG A 163 15.56 1.38 -12.58
CA ARG A 163 14.66 1.43 -13.75
C ARG A 163 13.17 1.41 -13.37
N HIS A 164 12.82 0.96 -12.17
CA HIS A 164 11.47 1.00 -11.62
C HIS A 164 11.21 2.28 -10.80
N LEU A 165 12.25 3.07 -10.51
CA LEU A 165 12.15 4.37 -9.84
C LEU A 165 12.05 5.54 -10.84
N ALA A 166 12.53 5.36 -12.08
CA ALA A 166 12.46 6.33 -13.19
C ALA A 166 11.02 6.55 -13.71
#